data_AF-A0A3C0QU85-F1
#
_entry.id   AF-A0A3C0QU85-F1
#
_cell.length_a   1.000
_cell.length_b   1.000
_cell.length_c   1.000
_cell.angle_alpha   90.00
_cell.angle_beta   90.00
_cell.angle_gamma   90.00
#
_symmetry.space_group_name_H-M   'P 1'
#
loop_
_entity.id
_entity.type
_entity.pdbx_description
1 polymer ?
#
loop_
_entity_poly.entity_id
_entity_poly.type
_entity_poly.pdbx_seq_one_letter_code
_entity_poly.pdbx_strand_id
1 'polypeptide(L)'
;MKNTTRFFGVILIVALAVQSGFALPTVLVTYHSRTGNTQLMAQAVADGARESGLVEVVLKPIAETTTYDLLAADAIILGSPVHNANVSPEVQAFIASWPFDGA
;
A
#
# COMPACT_ATOMS: atom_id res chain seq x y z
N MET A 1 4.84 -51.08 2.04
CA MET A 1 3.58 -50.36 1.70
C MET A 1 3.08 -49.39 2.79
N LYS A 2 3.56 -49.43 4.05
CA LYS A 2 3.10 -48.52 5.13
C LYS A 2 3.71 -47.10 5.12
N ASN A 3 4.83 -46.91 4.42
CA ASN A 3 5.59 -45.66 4.45
C ASN A 3 5.03 -44.60 3.49
N THR A 4 4.34 -45.03 2.43
CA THR A 4 3.74 -44.15 1.42
C THR A 4 2.59 -43.31 1.98
N THR A 5 1.76 -43.89 2.85
CA THR A 5 0.63 -43.19 3.51
C THR A 5 1.11 -42.13 4.50
N ARG A 6 2.23 -42.38 5.22
CA ARG A 6 2.83 -41.41 6.13
C ARG A 6 3.47 -40.24 5.38
N PHE A 7 4.10 -40.50 4.24
CA PHE A 7 4.72 -39.47 3.41
C PHE A 7 3.68 -38.52 2.80
N PHE A 8 2.55 -39.08 2.32
CA PHE A 8 1.43 -38.29 1.82
C PHE A 8 0.79 -37.43 2.91
N GLY A 9 0.68 -37.96 4.14
CA GLY A 9 0.17 -37.21 5.29
C GLY A 9 1.05 -36.01 5.65
N VAL A 10 2.38 -36.17 5.63
CA VAL A 10 3.32 -35.07 5.92
C VAL A 10 3.30 -34.01 4.82
N ILE A 11 3.26 -34.41 3.54
CA ILE A 11 3.15 -33.47 2.41
C ILE A 11 1.86 -32.66 2.50
N LEU A 12 0.74 -33.29 2.85
CA LEU A 12 -0.55 -32.60 2.98
C LEU A 12 -0.55 -31.59 4.13
N ILE A 13 0.09 -31.92 5.27
CA ILE A 13 0.21 -31.02 6.43
C ILE A 13 1.13 -29.83 6.10
N VAL A 14 2.25 -30.07 5.42
CA VAL A 14 3.15 -29.00 4.96
C VAL A 14 2.47 -28.11 3.92
N ALA A 15 1.74 -28.69 2.97
CA ALA A 15 1.00 -27.93 1.96
C ALA A 15 -0.13 -27.08 2.57
N LEU A 16 -0.78 -27.55 3.64
CA LEU A 16 -1.77 -26.79 4.41
C LEU A 16 -1.11 -25.66 5.23
N ALA A 17 0.08 -25.87 5.80
CA ALA A 17 0.80 -24.85 6.56
C ALA A 17 1.37 -23.72 5.67
N VAL A 18 1.59 -23.99 4.38
CA VAL A 18 2.15 -23.01 3.42
C VAL A 18 1.11 -21.99 2.92
N GLN A 19 -0.20 -22.21 3.12
CA GLN A 19 -1.23 -21.31 2.58
C GLN A 19 -1.41 -20.00 3.36
N SER A 20 -0.79 -19.84 4.54
CA SER A 20 -1.13 -18.78 5.49
C SER A 20 -0.15 -17.58 5.52
N GLY A 21 0.83 -17.52 4.60
CA GLY A 21 2.05 -16.73 4.84
C GLY A 21 2.27 -15.43 4.06
N PHE A 22 1.46 -15.07 3.08
CA PHE A 22 1.71 -13.88 2.27
C PHE A 22 0.56 -12.87 2.43
N ALA A 23 0.74 -11.91 3.34
CA ALA A 23 -0.03 -10.68 3.29
C ALA A 23 0.28 -9.99 1.95
N LEU A 24 -0.75 -9.47 1.27
CA LEU A 24 -0.51 -8.73 0.03
C LEU A 24 0.26 -7.46 0.35
N PRO A 25 1.27 -7.08 -0.47
CA PRO A 25 1.93 -5.80 -0.31
C PRO A 25 0.91 -4.67 -0.32
N THR A 26 1.03 -3.74 0.61
CA THR A 26 0.11 -2.60 0.75
C THR A 26 0.65 -1.39 0.02
N VAL A 27 -0.14 -0.87 -0.93
CA VAL A 27 0.11 0.39 -1.62
C VAL A 27 -0.77 1.48 -1.00
N LEU A 28 -0.15 2.45 -0.33
CA LEU A 28 -0.82 3.65 0.13
C LEU A 28 -0.84 4.68 -0.99
N VAL A 29 -2.03 5.00 -1.50
CA VAL A 29 -2.27 6.13 -2.38
C VAL A 29 -2.83 7.28 -1.54
N THR A 30 -2.05 8.32 -1.34
CA THR A 30 -2.46 9.50 -0.58
C THR A 30 -2.32 10.78 -1.38
N TYR A 31 -3.14 11.79 -1.11
CA TYR A 31 -3.18 13.00 -1.92
C TYR A 31 -3.62 14.23 -1.16
N HIS A 32 -3.17 15.39 -1.64
CA HIS A 32 -3.82 16.66 -1.38
C HIS A 32 -4.63 17.09 -2.61
N SER A 33 -5.81 17.69 -2.43
CA SER A 33 -6.64 18.18 -3.54
C SER A 33 -7.48 19.37 -3.08
N ARG A 34 -7.47 20.45 -3.87
CA ARG A 34 -8.26 21.68 -3.59
C ARG A 34 -9.57 21.73 -4.36
N THR A 35 -9.55 21.30 -5.63
CA THR A 35 -10.69 21.37 -6.56
C THR A 35 -11.13 20.00 -7.07
N GLY A 36 -10.57 18.91 -6.56
CA GLY A 36 -10.93 17.53 -6.92
C GLY A 36 -10.06 16.89 -8.00
N ASN A 37 -9.30 17.64 -8.81
CA ASN A 37 -8.52 17.08 -9.92
C ASN A 37 -7.49 16.03 -9.46
N THR A 38 -6.72 16.34 -8.42
CA THR A 38 -5.72 15.40 -7.89
C THR A 38 -6.36 14.20 -7.21
N GLN A 39 -7.54 14.36 -6.61
CA GLN A 39 -8.33 13.26 -6.08
C GLN A 39 -8.78 12.30 -7.18
N LEU A 40 -9.27 12.83 -8.31
CA LEU A 40 -9.65 12.00 -9.47
C LEU A 40 -8.43 11.22 -10.01
N MET A 41 -7.26 11.85 -10.06
CA MET A 41 -6.02 11.19 -10.44
C MET A 41 -5.63 10.09 -9.43
N ALA A 42 -5.70 10.37 -8.13
CA ALA A 42 -5.40 9.39 -7.09
C ALA A 42 -6.36 8.18 -7.13
N GLN A 43 -7.64 8.41 -7.41
CA GLN A 43 -8.62 7.35 -7.62
C GLN A 43 -8.25 6.48 -8.83
N ALA A 44 -7.91 7.08 -9.97
CA ALA A 44 -7.51 6.34 -11.16
C ALA A 44 -6.24 5.50 -10.94
N VAL A 45 -5.27 6.02 -10.19
CA VAL A 45 -4.07 5.27 -9.79
C VAL A 45 -4.42 4.10 -8.87
N ALA A 46 -5.29 4.33 -7.88
CA ALA A 46 -5.72 3.29 -6.97
C ALA A 46 -6.47 2.17 -7.71
N ASP A 47 -7.33 2.52 -8.66
CA ASP A 47 -8.07 1.55 -9.47
C ASP A 47 -7.12 0.73 -10.36
N GLY A 48 -6.16 1.37 -11.03
CA GLY A 48 -5.14 0.66 -11.80
C GLY A 48 -4.24 -0.25 -10.95
N ALA A 49 -3.92 0.15 -9.71
CA ALA A 49 -3.17 -0.72 -8.79
C ALA A 49 -4.01 -1.95 -8.37
N ARG A 50 -5.30 -1.76 -8.08
CA ARG A 50 -6.23 -2.85 -7.73
C ARG A 50 -6.41 -3.85 -8.86
N GLU A 51 -6.41 -3.40 -10.12
CA GLU A 51 -6.54 -4.27 -11.30
C GLU A 51 -5.42 -5.32 -11.40
N SER A 52 -4.26 -5.09 -10.77
CA SER A 52 -3.20 -6.11 -10.74
C SER A 52 -3.60 -7.37 -9.98
N GLY A 53 -4.49 -7.26 -8.98
CA GLY A 53 -4.82 -8.35 -8.05
C GLY A 53 -3.65 -8.82 -7.17
N LEU A 54 -2.53 -8.11 -7.18
CA LEU A 54 -1.29 -8.48 -6.48
C LEU A 54 -1.00 -7.63 -5.24
N VAL A 55 -1.78 -6.57 -5.01
CA VAL A 55 -1.55 -5.62 -3.92
C VAL A 55 -2.86 -5.23 -3.24
N GLU A 56 -2.77 -4.91 -1.95
CA GLU A 56 -3.82 -4.20 -1.22
C GLU A 56 -3.66 -2.69 -1.45
N VAL A 57 -4.76 -1.96 -1.68
CA VAL A 57 -4.70 -0.52 -2.00
C VAL A 57 -5.49 0.29 -0.99
N VAL A 58 -4.78 1.13 -0.24
CA VAL A 58 -5.34 2.10 0.70
C VAL A 58 -5.37 3.47 0.04
N LEU A 59 -6.55 4.04 -0.19
CA LEU A 59 -6.72 5.37 -0.79
C LEU A 59 -7.34 6.33 0.23
N LYS A 60 -6.65 7.44 0.55
CA LYS A 60 -7.16 8.47 1.45
C LYS A 60 -6.46 9.82 1.27
N PRO A 61 -7.05 10.97 1.65
CA PRO A 61 -6.34 12.25 1.61
C PRO A 61 -5.20 12.30 2.66
N ILE A 62 -4.21 13.17 2.45
CA ILE A 62 -3.08 13.35 3.39
C ILE A 62 -3.54 13.77 4.79
N ALA A 63 -4.68 14.49 4.88
CA ALA A 63 -5.27 14.91 6.16
C ALA A 63 -5.78 13.75 7.02
N GLU A 64 -6.04 12.59 6.40
CA GLU A 64 -6.48 11.36 7.06
C GLU A 64 -5.37 10.30 7.10
N THR A 65 -4.18 10.62 6.58
CA THR A 65 -3.05 9.70 6.52
C THR A 65 -2.26 9.76 7.81
N THR A 66 -2.16 8.63 8.48
CA THR A 66 -1.49 8.49 9.77
C THR A 66 -0.06 7.98 9.62
N THR A 67 0.73 8.12 10.66
CA THR A 67 2.08 7.52 10.75
C THR A 67 2.03 6.00 10.58
N TYR A 68 1.00 5.34 11.09
CA TYR A 68 0.83 3.90 10.90
C TYR A 68 0.68 3.54 9.42
N ASP A 69 -0.10 4.31 8.66
CA ASP A 69 -0.28 4.07 7.23
C ASP A 69 1.04 4.18 6.46
N LEU A 70 1.87 5.15 6.83
CA LEU A 70 3.19 5.34 6.23
C LEU A 70 4.15 4.18 6.53
N LEU A 71 4.12 3.67 7.77
CA LEU A 71 5.00 2.58 8.22
C LEU A 71 4.51 1.20 7.77
N ALA A 72 3.21 1.01 7.58
CA ALA A 72 2.61 -0.24 7.14
C ALA A 72 2.60 -0.42 5.62
N ALA A 73 2.80 0.65 4.85
CA ALA A 73 2.81 0.60 3.39
C ALA A 73 4.15 0.07 2.86
N ASP A 74 4.08 -0.89 1.93
CA ASP A 74 5.23 -1.37 1.15
C ASP A 74 5.57 -0.40 0.00
N ALA A 75 4.57 0.38 -0.45
CA ALA A 75 4.76 1.45 -1.42
C ALA A 75 3.83 2.63 -1.13
N ILE A 76 4.33 3.85 -1.36
CA ILE A 76 3.55 5.08 -1.17
C ILE A 76 3.50 5.84 -2.50
N ILE A 77 2.29 6.14 -2.96
CA ILE A 77 2.03 7.04 -4.08
C ILE A 77 1.41 8.32 -3.52
N LEU A 78 2.07 9.46 -3.74
CA LEU A 78 1.67 10.75 -3.18
C LEU A 78 1.29 11.73 -4.29
N GLY A 79 0.03 12.17 -4.31
CA GLY A 79 -0.51 13.12 -5.27
C GLY A 79 -0.58 14.56 -4.73
N SER A 80 -0.24 15.54 -5.58
CA SER A 80 -0.32 16.97 -5.27
C SER A 80 -0.95 17.76 -6.42
N PRO A 81 -1.70 18.85 -6.17
CA PRO A 81 -1.87 19.88 -7.18
C PRO A 81 -0.53 20.59 -7.42
N VAL A 82 -0.36 21.18 -8.60
CA VAL A 82 0.81 22.03 -8.90
C VAL A 82 0.62 23.39 -8.24
N HIS A 83 1.59 23.81 -7.43
CA HIS A 83 1.67 25.14 -6.84
C HIS A 83 2.99 25.79 -7.24
N ASN A 84 2.96 26.80 -8.11
CA ASN A 84 4.15 27.50 -8.60
C ASN A 84 5.26 26.55 -9.10
N ALA A 85 4.89 25.61 -9.99
CA ALA A 85 5.77 24.56 -10.53
C ALA A 85 6.36 23.60 -9.47
N ASN A 86 5.74 23.51 -8.30
CA ASN A 86 6.13 22.59 -7.22
C ASN A 86 4.90 21.82 -6.69
N VAL A 87 5.13 20.92 -5.73
CA VAL A 87 4.06 20.35 -4.89
C VAL A 87 3.42 21.44 -4.03
N SER A 88 2.22 21.16 -3.51
CA SER A 88 1.53 22.09 -2.62
C SER A 88 2.25 22.17 -1.27
N PRO A 89 2.16 23.32 -0.57
CA PRO A 89 2.74 23.46 0.78
C PRO A 89 2.27 22.38 1.75
N GLU A 90 1.02 21.93 1.64
CA GLU A 90 0.45 20.85 2.45
C GLU A 90 1.15 19.52 2.21
N VAL A 91 1.46 19.20 0.94
CA VAL A 91 2.21 17.99 0.58
C VAL A 91 3.66 18.11 1.05
N GLN A 92 4.29 19.27 0.90
CA GLN A 92 5.64 19.51 1.40
C GLN A 92 5.73 19.33 2.92
N ALA A 93 4.77 19.90 3.67
CA ALA A 93 4.68 19.75 5.11
C ALA A 93 4.42 18.30 5.52
N PHE A 94 3.55 17.59 4.80
CA PHE A 94 3.29 16.17 5.04
C PHE A 94 4.56 15.32 4.91
N ILE A 95 5.33 15.49 3.83
CA ILE A 95 6.61 14.79 3.63
C ILE A 95 7.61 15.12 4.76
N ALA A 96 7.68 16.39 5.17
CA ALA A 96 8.58 16.81 6.26
C ALA A 96 8.21 16.20 7.64
N SER A 97 6.99 15.70 7.81
CA SER A 97 6.54 15.02 9.03
C SER A 97 6.74 13.49 9.03
N TRP A 98 7.27 12.93 7.96
CA TRP A 98 7.40 11.48 7.82
C TRP A 98 8.35 10.89 8.89
N PRO A 99 8.01 9.72 9.47
CA PRO A 99 8.76 9.13 10.58
C PRO A 99 10.05 8.41 10.16
N PHE A 100 10.63 8.73 8.99
CA PHE A 100 11.75 7.97 8.40
C PHE A 100 13.14 8.45 8.85
N ASP A 101 13.21 9.33 9.84
CA ASP A 101 14.47 9.76 10.42
C ASP A 101 15.15 8.60 11.18
N GLY A 102 16.23 8.05 10.60
CA GLY A 102 17.10 7.06 11.25
C GLY A 102 16.97 5.61 10.81
N ALA A 103 16.52 5.34 9.57
CA ALA A 103 16.67 4.02 8.93
C ALA A 103 18.14 3.69 8.61
#